data_AF-R7J5D7-F1
#
_entry.id   AF-R7J5D7-F1
#
_cell.length_a   1.000
_cell.length_b   1.000
_cell.length_c   1.000
_cell.angle_alpha   90.00
_cell.angle_beta   90.00
_cell.angle_gamma   90.00
#
_symmetry.space_group_name_H-M   'P 1'
#
loop_
_entity.id
_entity.type
_entity.pdbx_description
1 polymer ?
#
loop_
_entity_poly.entity_id
_entity_poly.type
_entity_poly.pdbx_seq_one_letter_code
_entity_poly.pdbx_strand_id
1 'polypeptide(L)' 'MKKNEDLKKMGEAIRLERLKRHLSQEKFAEMADMPTFQHLGRIEKGQVDIQVSTLLKILRALKIKFEDLIEL' A
#
# COMPACT_ATOMS: atom_id res chain seq x y z
N MET A 1 0.95 -4.59 20.85
CA MET A 1 1.11 -3.12 20.83
C MET A 1 2.12 -2.63 19.79
N LYS A 2 3.18 -3.38 19.39
CA LYS A 2 4.10 -2.98 18.28
C LYS A 2 3.60 -3.28 16.85
N LYS A 3 2.96 -4.43 16.63
CA LYS A 3 2.48 -4.85 15.29
C LYS A 3 1.59 -3.80 14.57
N ASN A 4 0.84 -3.00 15.33
CA ASN A 4 -0.06 -1.99 14.77
C ASN A 4 0.70 -0.77 14.23
N GLU A 5 1.86 -0.43 14.81
CA GLU A 5 2.64 0.73 14.37
C GLU A 5 3.36 0.47 13.04
N ASP A 6 3.96 -0.70 12.87
CA ASP A 6 4.66 -1.06 11.62
C ASP A 6 3.68 -1.15 10.44
N LEU A 7 2.49 -1.72 10.67
CA LEU A 7 1.42 -1.76 9.67
C LEU A 7 0.91 -0.37 9.30
N LYS A 8 0.78 0.54 10.28
CA LYS A 8 0.40 1.93 10.02
C LYS A 8 1.47 2.66 9.21
N LYS A 9 2.75 2.54 9.58
CA LYS A 9 3.86 3.14 8.82
C LYS A 9 3.90 2.66 7.38
N MET A 10 3.82 1.33 7.17
CA MET A 10 3.77 0.73 5.84
C MET A 10 2.55 1.21 5.03
N GLY A 11 1.36 1.19 5.64
CA GLY A 11 0.12 1.64 5.01
C GLY A 11 0.17 3.11 4.61
N GLU A 12 0.71 3.96 5.49
CA GLU A 12 0.85 5.39 5.25
C GLU A 12 1.87 5.68 4.15
N ALA A 13 3.01 4.97 4.10
CA ALA A 13 3.97 5.09 3.01
C ALA A 13 3.34 4.75 1.64
N ILE A 14 2.60 3.64 1.56
CA ILE A 14 1.85 3.26 0.34
C ILE A 14 0.86 4.37 -0.06
N ARG A 15 0.12 4.91 0.93
CA ARG A 15 -0.84 6.00 0.70
C ARG A 15 -0.15 7.25 0.16
N LEU A 16 0.99 7.64 0.73
CA LEU A 16 1.74 8.82 0.30
C LEU A 16 2.26 8.66 -1.12
N GLU A 17 2.84 7.51 -1.46
CA GLU A 17 3.31 7.23 -2.82
C GLU A 17 2.18 7.22 -3.85
N ARG A 18 0.99 6.72 -3.48
CA ARG A 18 -0.22 6.83 -4.31
C ARG A 18 -0.63 8.29 -4.52
N LEU A 19 -0.67 9.09 -3.45
CA LEU A 19 -1.10 10.48 -3.51
C LEU A 19 -0.11 11.37 -4.29
N LYS A 20 1.20 11.12 -4.19
CA LYS A 20 2.23 11.76 -5.02
C LYS A 20 2.02 11.56 -6.53
N ARG A 21 1.32 10.49 -6.91
CA ARG A 21 0.95 10.16 -8.29
C ARG A 21 -0.47 10.59 -8.67
N HIS A 22 -1.16 11.32 -7.78
CA HIS A 22 -2.54 11.80 -7.98
C HIS A 22 -3.55 10.69 -8.28
N LEU A 23 -3.33 9.48 -7.73
CA LEU A 23 -4.20 8.32 -7.97
C LEU A 23 -5.30 8.23 -6.89
N SER A 24 -6.55 8.00 -7.31
CA SER A 24 -7.60 7.56 -6.39
C SER A 24 -7.34 6.13 -5.90
N GLN A 25 -8.03 5.70 -4.85
CA GLN A 25 -7.91 4.31 -4.38
C GLN A 25 -8.43 3.32 -5.42
N GLU A 26 -9.53 3.66 -6.10
CA GLU A 26 -10.10 2.87 -7.19
C GLU A 26 -9.11 2.71 -8.33
N LYS A 27 -8.49 3.82 -8.78
CA LYS A 27 -7.54 3.77 -9.88
C LYS A 27 -6.29 2.99 -9.50
N PHE A 28 -5.81 3.17 -8.27
CA PHE A 28 -4.63 2.44 -7.81
C PHE A 28 -4.91 0.94 -7.63
N ALA A 29 -6.08 0.57 -7.12
CA ALA A 29 -6.48 -0.82 -6.99
C ALA A 29 -6.58 -1.51 -8.36
N GLU A 30 -7.13 -0.84 -9.37
CA GLU A 30 -7.15 -1.31 -10.75
C GLU A 30 -5.73 -1.54 -11.28
N MET A 31 -4.83 -0.54 -11.13
CA MET A 31 -3.43 -0.63 -11.57
C MET A 31 -2.65 -1.73 -10.86
N ALA A 32 -2.96 -1.99 -9.59
CA ALA A 32 -2.34 -3.02 -8.77
C ALA A 32 -3.05 -4.37 -8.87
N ASP A 33 -3.99 -4.56 -9.81
CA ASP A 33 -4.75 -5.81 -9.99
C ASP A 33 -5.31 -6.33 -8.64
N MET A 34 -5.91 -5.40 -7.89
CA MET A 34 -6.55 -5.66 -6.61
C MET A 34 -8.05 -5.80 -6.81
N PRO A 35 -8.68 -6.85 -6.23
CA PRO A 35 -10.12 -7.09 -6.43
C PRO A 35 -11.01 -5.95 -5.95
N THR A 36 -10.61 -5.23 -4.89
CA THR A 36 -11.41 -4.14 -4.30
C THR A 36 -10.55 -3.01 -3.78
N PHE A 37 -10.97 -1.77 -4.02
CA PHE A 37 -10.32 -0.57 -3.48
C PHE A 37 -10.52 -0.44 -1.96
N GLN A 38 -11.60 -1.02 -1.41
CA GLN A 38 -11.82 -1.07 0.03
C GLN A 38 -10.73 -1.89 0.74
N HIS A 39 -10.24 -2.98 0.13
CA HIS A 39 -9.13 -3.73 0.69
C HIS A 39 -7.84 -2.88 0.72
N LEU A 40 -7.53 -2.19 -0.37
CA LEU A 40 -6.43 -1.21 -0.42
C LEU A 40 -6.60 -0.14 0.67
N GLY A 41 -7.80 0.40 0.88
CA GLY A 41 -8.05 1.40 1.91
C GLY A 41 -7.81 0.90 3.34
N ARG A 42 -8.09 -0.38 3.63
CA ARG A 42 -7.74 -0.99 4.94
C ARG A 42 -6.23 -1.18 5.10
N ILE A 43 -5.55 -1.55 4.01
CA ILE A 43 -4.08 -1.67 3.96
C ILE A 43 -3.44 -0.31 4.24
N GLU A 44 -3.87 0.74 3.56
CA GLU A 44 -3.34 2.10 3.76
C GLU A 44 -3.55 2.66 5.17
N LYS A 45 -4.55 2.15 5.90
CA LYS A 45 -4.83 2.51 7.29
C LYS A 45 -4.12 1.59 8.31
N GLY A 46 -3.33 0.61 7.85
CA GLY A 46 -2.68 -0.38 8.71
C GLY A 46 -3.67 -1.29 9.45
N GLN A 47 -4.90 -1.46 8.94
CA GLN A 47 -5.96 -2.21 9.61
C GLN A 47 -5.89 -3.73 9.35
N VAL A 48 -5.13 -4.13 8.32
CA VAL A 48 -4.95 -5.54 7.92
C VAL A 48 -3.49 -5.79 7.57
N ASP A 49 -3.03 -7.01 7.81
CA ASP A 49 -1.74 -7.47 7.28
C ASP A 49 -1.79 -7.55 5.75
N ILE A 50 -0.70 -7.18 5.09
CA ILE A 50 -0.56 -7.26 3.63
C ILE A 50 0.10 -8.59 3.28
N GLN A 51 -0.53 -9.38 2.40
CA GLN A 51 0.16 -10.53 1.82
C GLN A 51 1.30 -10.06 0.93
N VAL A 52 2.44 -10.76 0.95
CA VAL A 52 3.63 -10.42 0.15
C VAL A 52 3.28 -10.31 -1.34
N SER A 53 2.42 -11.18 -1.86
CA SER A 53 1.94 -11.12 -3.25
C SER A 53 1.25 -9.79 -3.58
N THR A 54 0.38 -9.29 -2.69
CA THR A 54 -0.29 -8.00 -2.81
C THR A 54 0.70 -6.85 -2.72
N LEU A 55 1.67 -6.92 -1.80
CA LEU A 55 2.73 -5.92 -1.68
C LEU A 55 3.55 -5.80 -2.97
N LEU A 56 3.92 -6.92 -3.59
CA LEU A 56 4.64 -6.92 -4.87
C LEU A 56 3.82 -6.29 -6.00
N LYS A 57 2.49 -6.51 -6.02
CA LYS A 57 1.60 -5.84 -6.99
C LYS A 57 1.57 -4.33 -6.77
N ILE A 58 1.47 -3.88 -5.51
CA ILE A 58 1.50 -2.46 -5.11
C ILE A 58 2.81 -1.80 -5.57
N LEU A 59 3.97 -2.41 -5.28
CA LEU A 59 5.28 -1.90 -5.67
C LEU A 59 5.41 -1.75 -7.20
N ARG A 60 4.97 -2.76 -7.96
CA ARG A 60 4.98 -2.74 -9.43
C ARG A 60 4.06 -1.65 -9.98
N ALA A 61 2.87 -1.48 -9.41
CA ALA A 61 1.93 -0.45 -9.82
C ALA A 61 2.43 0.97 -9.52
N LEU A 62 3.13 1.16 -8.40
CA LEU A 62 3.79 2.43 -8.04
C LEU A 62 5.11 2.67 -8.80
N LYS A 63 5.69 1.61 -9.37
CA LYS A 63 7.01 1.60 -10.01
C LYS A 63 8.12 2.05 -9.06
N ILE A 64 8.12 1.49 -7.84
CA ILE A 64 9.11 1.77 -6.79
C ILE A 64 9.72 0.47 -6.27
N LYS A 65 10.88 0.58 -5.61
CA LYS A 65 11.50 -0.51 -4.87
C LYS A 65 10.90 -0.63 -3.48
N PHE A 66 11.13 -1.77 -2.83
CA PHE A 66 10.65 -1.98 -1.46
C PHE A 66 11.31 -1.01 -0.48
N GLU A 67 12.61 -0.77 -0.65
CA GLU A 67 13.39 0.19 0.15
C GLU A 67 12.86 1.63 0.05
N ASP A 68 12.14 1.97 -1.02
CA ASP A 68 11.55 3.30 -1.17
C ASP A 68 10.31 3.51 -0.28
N LEU A 69 9.69 2.43 0.24
CA LEU A 69 8.51 2.50 1.12
C LEU A 69 8.84 2.61 2.60
N ILE A 70 9.92 1.96 3.06
CA ILE A 70 10.21 1.85 4.49
C ILE A 70 11.71 1.72 4.75
N GLU A 71 12.17 2.37 5.81
CA GLU A 71 13.46 2.12 6.46
C GLU A 71 13.22 1.20 7.67
N LEU A 72 13.97 0.11 7.75
CA LEU A 72 13.87 -0.92 8.80
C LEU A 72 15.06 -0.87 9.76
#